data_AF-A0A6V7IVW3-F1
#
_entry.id   AF-A0A6V7IVW3-F1
#
_cell.length_a   1.000
_cell.length_b   1.000
_cell.length_c   1.000
_cell.angle_alpha   90.00
_cell.angle_beta   90.00
_cell.angle_gamma   90.00
#
_symmetry.space_group_name_H-M   'P 1'
#
loop_
_entity.id
_entity.type
_entity.pdbx_description
1 polymer ?
#
loop_
_entity_poly.entity_id
_entity_poly.type
_entity_poly.pdbx_seq_one_letter_code
_entity_poly.pdbx_strand_id
1 'polypeptide(L)' 'DALLTSVINSATSFVAGFVIFSVLGYMAHASGRPIKEVATEGPGLVFIVYPAAIATMPGSIFWALIFFMMLLTLGLDSS' A
#
# COMPACT_ATOMS: atom_id res chain seq x y z
N ASP A 1 4.37 8.22 26.78
CA ASP A 1 4.52 7.05 25.89
C ASP A 1 3.20 6.56 25.32
N ALA A 2 2.29 5.97 26.10
CA ALA A 2 1.06 5.37 25.55
C ALA A 2 0.20 6.29 24.64
N LEU A 3 -0.02 7.55 25.02
CA LEU A 3 -0.76 8.53 24.18
C LEU A 3 0.01 8.95 22.93
N LEU A 4 1.34 9.06 23.01
CA LEU A 4 2.16 9.44 21.87
C LEU A 4 2.22 8.28 20.86
N THR A 5 2.41 7.06 21.33
CA THR A 5 2.45 5.85 20.50
C THR A 5 1.11 5.61 19.82
N SER A 6 -0.02 5.79 20.51
CA SER A 6 -1.34 5.62 19.90
C SER A 6 -1.63 6.66 18.82
N VAL A 7 -1.27 7.94 19.05
CA VAL A 7 -1.41 9.00 18.06
C VAL A 7 -0.55 8.74 16.82
N ILE A 8 0.72 8.34 17.01
CA ILE A 8 1.62 8.03 15.89
C ILE A 8 1.10 6.84 15.08
N ASN A 9 0.63 5.78 15.74
CA ASN A 9 0.05 4.61 15.07
C ASN A 9 -1.19 4.99 14.24
N SER A 10 -2.12 5.74 14.81
CA SER A 10 -3.32 6.19 14.10
C SER A 10 -3.00 7.15 12.96
N ALA A 11 -2.07 8.09 13.15
CA ALA A 11 -1.62 9.00 12.10
C ALA A 11 -0.95 8.26 10.94
N THR A 12 -0.07 7.30 11.24
CA THR A 12 0.57 6.44 10.24
C THR A 12 -0.46 5.64 9.46
N SER A 13 -1.46 5.07 10.15
CA SER A 13 -2.56 4.34 9.51
C SER A 13 -3.38 5.23 8.57
N PHE A 14 -3.65 6.47 8.99
CA PHE A 14 -4.39 7.44 8.17
C PHE A 14 -3.61 7.85 6.91
N VAL A 15 -2.31 8.14 7.05
CA VAL A 15 -1.42 8.46 5.92
C VAL A 15 -1.28 7.27 4.97
N ALA A 16 -1.10 6.06 5.52
CA ALA A 16 -1.08 4.83 4.74
C ALA A 16 -2.36 4.68 3.93
N GLY A 17 -3.53 4.99 4.50
CA GLY A 17 -4.79 5.04 3.77
C GLY A 17 -4.72 5.88 2.49
N PHE A 18 -4.20 7.11 2.54
CA PHE A 18 -4.06 7.94 1.34
C PHE A 18 -3.11 7.34 0.30
N VAL A 19 -1.96 6.83 0.75
CA VAL A 19 -1.02 6.15 -0.15
C VAL A 19 -1.74 5.00 -0.84
N ILE A 20 -2.47 4.19 -0.07
CA ILE A 20 -3.14 3.01 -0.58
C ILE A 20 -4.24 3.36 -1.60
N PHE A 21 -5.11 4.30 -1.24
CA PHE A 21 -6.19 4.74 -2.12
C PHE A 21 -5.70 5.49 -3.35
N SER A 22 -4.55 6.18 -3.30
CA SER A 22 -3.98 6.86 -4.47
C SER A 22 -3.51 5.87 -5.54
N VAL A 23 -2.83 4.79 -5.13
CA VAL A 23 -2.36 3.73 -6.03
C VAL A 23 -3.54 2.95 -6.61
N LEU A 24 -4.53 2.63 -5.80
CA LEU A 24 -5.77 1.97 -6.23
C LEU A 24 -6.57 2.85 -7.20
N GLY A 25 -6.69 4.15 -6.92
CA GLY A 25 -7.38 5.12 -7.79
C GLY A 25 -6.68 5.27 -9.13
N TYR A 26 -5.34 5.32 -9.14
CA TYR A 26 -4.55 5.29 -10.36
C TYR A 26 -4.78 4.00 -11.15
N MET A 27 -4.79 2.83 -10.50
CA MET A 27 -5.03 1.56 -11.17
C MET A 27 -6.45 1.46 -11.73
N ALA A 28 -7.47 1.92 -10.99
CA ALA A 28 -8.85 1.96 -11.44
C ALA A 28 -9.00 2.81 -12.72
N HIS A 29 -8.37 3.99 -12.73
CA HIS A 29 -8.35 4.88 -13.88
C HIS A 29 -7.58 4.28 -15.08
N ALA A 30 -6.40 3.71 -14.84
CA ALA A 30 -5.56 3.12 -15.90
C ALA A 30 -6.16 1.86 -16.52
N SER A 31 -6.87 1.05 -15.72
CA SER A 31 -7.46 -0.23 -16.16
C SER A 31 -8.91 -0.11 -16.64
N GLY A 32 -9.54 1.06 -16.48
CA GLY A 32 -10.96 1.27 -16.77
C GLY A 32 -11.90 0.44 -15.90
N ARG A 33 -11.43 -0.04 -14.74
CA ARG A 33 -12.20 -0.91 -13.83
C ARG A 33 -12.68 -0.12 -12.61
N PRO A 34 -13.86 -0.43 -12.07
CA PRO A 34 -14.34 0.23 -10.85
C PRO A 34 -13.41 -0.07 -9.67
N ILE A 35 -13.27 0.90 -8.76
CA ILE A 35 -12.41 0.79 -7.56
C ILE A 35 -12.70 -0.47 -6.74
N LYS A 36 -13.96 -0.93 -6.72
CA LYS A 36 -14.40 -2.14 -6.02
C LYS A 36 -13.74 -3.43 -6.53
N GLU A 37 -13.31 -3.47 -7.79
CA GLU A 37 -12.64 -4.63 -8.38
C GLU A 37 -11.13 -4.64 -8.11
N VAL A 38 -10.53 -3.48 -7.85
CA VAL A 38 -9.10 -3.35 -7.55
C VAL A 38 -8.82 -3.29 -6.04
N ALA A 39 -9.74 -2.76 -5.25
CA ALA A 39 -9.66 -2.69 -3.79
C ALA A 39 -10.10 -4.03 -3.17
N THR A 40 -9.22 -5.03 -3.27
CA THR A 40 -9.35 -6.29 -2.55
C THR A 40 -8.77 -6.15 -1.13
N GLU A 41 -9.19 -7.01 -0.20
CA GLU A 41 -8.64 -7.03 1.17
C GLU A 41 -7.66 -8.20 1.35
N GLY A 42 -6.75 -8.08 2.31
CA GLY A 42 -5.83 -9.15 2.70
C GLY A 42 -4.59 -9.28 1.80
N PRO A 43 -3.88 -10.44 1.86
CA PRO A 43 -2.59 -10.64 1.21
C PRO A 43 -2.63 -10.44 -0.31
N GLY A 44 -3.76 -10.75 -0.94
CA GLY A 44 -3.95 -10.58 -2.38
C GLY A 44 -3.81 -9.13 -2.84
N LEU A 45 -4.23 -8.16 -2.03
CA LEU A 45 -4.04 -6.75 -2.34
C LEU A 45 -2.55 -6.41 -2.46
N VAL A 46 -1.78 -6.79 -1.45
CA VAL A 46 -0.37 -6.45 -1.27
C VAL A 46 0.55 -7.20 -2.24
N PHE A 47 0.21 -8.44 -2.60
CA PHE A 47 1.07 -9.28 -3.45
C PHE A 47 0.64 -9.39 -4.92
N ILE A 48 -0.56 -8.92 -5.28
CA ILE A 48 -1.06 -8.98 -6.67
C ILE A 48 -1.38 -7.58 -7.19
N VAL A 49 -2.27 -6.85 -6.51
CA VAL A 49 -2.75 -5.54 -6.98
C VAL A 49 -1.64 -4.48 -6.89
N TYR A 50 -0.95 -4.38 -5.76
CA TYR A 50 0.11 -3.38 -5.57
C TYR A 50 1.27 -3.53 -6.55
N PRO A 51 1.87 -4.73 -6.72
CA PRO A 51 2.94 -4.92 -7.68
C PRO A 51 2.51 -4.63 -9.11
N ALA A 52 1.26 -4.97 -9.48
CA ALA A 52 0.72 -4.65 -10.79
C ALA A 52 0.62 -3.12 -11.02
N ALA A 53 0.26 -2.34 -9.99
CA ALA A 53 0.25 -0.88 -10.08
C ALA A 53 1.68 -0.33 -10.20
N ILE A 54 2.56 -0.77 -9.31
CA ILE A 54 3.95 -0.32 -9.26
C ILE A 54 4.67 -0.59 -10.59
N ALA A 55 4.40 -1.73 -11.23
CA ALA A 55 4.97 -2.10 -12.53
C ALA A 55 4.64 -1.10 -13.65
N THR A 56 3.53 -0.38 -13.56
CA THR A 56 3.11 0.62 -14.56
C THR A 56 3.68 2.02 -14.30
N MET A 57 4.33 2.25 -13.16
CA MET A 57 4.96 3.53 -12.83
C MET A 57 6.38 3.63 -13.40
N PRO A 58 6.82 4.83 -13.85
CA PRO A 58 8.21 5.04 -14.24
C PRO A 58 9.14 4.86 -13.03
N GLY A 59 10.20 4.08 -13.18
CA GLY A 59 11.09 3.72 -12.07
C GLY A 59 10.52 2.63 -11.14
N SER A 60 9.65 1.76 -11.65
CA SER A 60 8.97 0.67 -10.94
C SER A 60 9.87 -0.16 -10.00
N ILE A 61 11.13 -0.40 -10.37
CA ILE A 61 12.10 -1.15 -9.54
C ILE A 61 12.31 -0.46 -8.18
N PHE A 62 12.47 0.86 -8.16
CA PHE A 62 12.67 1.62 -6.92
C PHE A 62 11.45 1.51 -5.99
N TRP A 63 10.25 1.72 -6.54
CA TRP A 63 8.99 1.63 -5.83
C TRP A 63 8.70 0.21 -5.31
N ALA A 64 9.06 -0.82 -6.08
CA ALA A 64 8.92 -2.21 -5.67
C ALA A 64 9.84 -2.54 -4.48
N LEU A 65 11.10 -2.09 -4.51
CA LEU A 65 12.07 -2.34 -3.43
C LEU A 65 11.60 -1.72 -2.11
N ILE A 66 11.19 -0.46 -2.11
CA ILE A 66 10.71 0.20 -0.88
C ILE A 66 9.41 -0.44 -0.37
N PHE A 67 8.52 -0.87 -1.26
CA PHE A 67 7.26 -1.51 -0.89
C PHE A 67 7.48 -2.88 -0.24
N PHE A 68 8.31 -3.74 -0.84
CA PHE A 68 8.63 -5.03 -0.25
C PHE A 68 9.47 -4.90 1.02
N MET A 69 10.37 -3.91 1.10
CA MET A 69 11.10 -3.62 2.33
C MET A 69 10.16 -3.17 3.45
N MET A 70 9.15 -2.35 3.15
CA MET A 70 8.09 -2.00 4.12
C MET A 70 7.35 -3.24 4.63
N LEU A 71 6.96 -4.18 3.75
CA LEU A 71 6.30 -5.42 4.17
C LEU A 71 7.20 -6.29 5.06
N LEU A 72 8.48 -6.37 4.75
CA LEU A 72 9.45 -7.07 5.60
C LEU A 72 9.55 -6.41 6.98
N THR A 73 9.67 -5.08 7.05
CA THR A 73 9.74 -4.37 8.34
C THR A 73 8.45 -4.50 9.15
N LEU A 74 7.28 -4.49 8.52
CA LEU A 74 6.00 -4.72 9.19
C LEU A 74 5.90 -6.15 9.74
N GLY A 75 6.37 -7.13 8.98
CA GLY A 75 6.43 -8.53 9.43
C GLY A 75 7.39 -8.74 10.59
N LEU A 76 8.53 -8.07 10.59
CA LEU A 76 9.55 -8.16 11.65
C LEU A 76 9.17 -7.40 12.93
N ASP A 77 8.48 -6.26 12.82
CA ASP A 77 8.05 -5.47 13.99
C ASP A 77 6.85 -6.10 14.72
N SER A 78 6.04 -6.88 13.99
CA SER A 78 4.88 -7.61 14.56
C SER A 78 5.23 -9.01 15.11
N SER A 79 6.45 -9.50 14.89
CA SER A 79 6.93 -10.82 15.34
C SER A 79 7.82 -10.72 16.57
#